data_AF-A0A1H6EDU5-F1
#
_entry.id   AF-A0A1H6EDU5-F1
#
_cell.length_a   1.000
_cell.length_b   1.000
_cell.length_c   1.000
_cell.angle_alpha   90.00
_cell.angle_beta   90.00
_cell.angle_gamma   90.00
#
_symmetry.space_group_name_H-M   'P 1'
#
loop_
_entity.id
_entity.type
_entity.pdbx_description
1 polymer ?
#
loop_
_entity_poly.entity_id
_entity_poly.type
_entity_poly.pdbx_seq_one_letter_code
_entity_poly.pdbx_strand_id
1 'polypeptide(L)'
;MAEHVRMERSQVEAGLKGWQGHAAGLGDALRDATARIERLNAAAPWGGDSAGREFYRAYSAEGGPDTLIAWAGQLTRNHEAAGEGVRQTVETTSEAASAPRGDRA
;
A
#
# COMPACT_ATOMS: atom_id res chain seq x y z
N MET A 1 -9.26 -11.50 31.20
CA MET A 1 -9.76 -12.51 30.24
C MET A 1 -9.44 -12.00 28.86
N ALA A 2 -8.74 -12.75 28.03
CA ALA A 2 -8.53 -12.36 26.64
C ALA A 2 -9.87 -12.46 25.90
N GLU A 3 -10.27 -11.39 25.24
CA GLU A 3 -11.46 -11.39 24.40
C GLU A 3 -11.17 -12.21 23.14
N HIS A 4 -11.93 -13.29 22.94
CA HIS A 4 -11.78 -14.16 21.77
C HIS A 4 -12.68 -13.64 20.66
N VAL A 5 -12.08 -13.11 19.60
CA VAL A 5 -12.81 -12.74 18.37
C VAL A 5 -13.06 -14.01 17.56
N ARG A 6 -14.32 -14.39 17.38
CA ARG A 6 -14.70 -15.50 16.51
C ARG A 6 -14.83 -14.98 15.07
N MET A 7 -13.87 -15.32 14.22
CA MET A 7 -13.88 -14.96 12.81
C MET A 7 -14.28 -16.19 11.98
N GLU A 8 -15.29 -16.05 11.13
CA GLU A 8 -15.63 -17.08 10.15
C GLU A 8 -14.56 -17.09 9.04
N ARG A 9 -13.96 -18.25 8.77
CA ARG A 9 -12.88 -18.40 7.78
C ARG A 9 -13.28 -17.84 6.40
N SER A 10 -14.50 -18.13 5.97
CA SER A 10 -15.04 -17.68 4.68
C SER A 10 -15.14 -16.15 4.60
N GLN A 11 -15.45 -15.47 5.71
CA GLN A 11 -15.50 -14.00 5.76
C GLN A 11 -14.10 -13.40 5.67
N VAL A 12 -13.12 -14.01 6.34
CA VAL A 12 -11.71 -13.60 6.24
C VAL A 12 -11.21 -13.77 4.81
N GLU A 13 -11.44 -14.92 4.18
CA GLU A 13 -11.00 -15.20 2.81
C GLU A 13 -11.62 -14.22 1.81
N ALA A 14 -12.91 -13.92 1.94
CA ALA A 14 -13.58 -12.92 1.10
C ALA A 14 -13.01 -11.51 1.33
N GLY A 15 -12.76 -11.13 2.58
CA GLY A 15 -12.15 -9.85 2.95
C GLY A 15 -10.73 -9.69 2.40
N LEU A 16 -9.88 -10.72 2.54
CA LEU A 16 -8.52 -10.75 2.02
C LEU A 16 -8.50 -10.68 0.49
N LYS A 17 -9.44 -11.36 -0.19
CA LYS A 17 -9.59 -11.26 -1.65
C LYS A 17 -9.96 -9.84 -2.08
N GLY A 18 -10.90 -9.21 -1.38
CA GLY A 18 -11.26 -7.80 -1.61
C GLY A 18 -10.08 -6.86 -1.39
N TRP A 19 -9.33 -7.07 -0.31
CA TRP A 19 -8.13 -6.31 0.02
C TRP A 19 -7.05 -6.43 -1.06
N GLN A 20 -6.77 -7.64 -1.54
CA GLN A 20 -5.82 -7.87 -2.63
C GLN A 20 -6.24 -7.15 -3.91
N GLY A 21 -7.53 -7.17 -4.25
CA GLY A 21 -8.06 -6.42 -5.37
C GLY A 21 -7.83 -4.91 -5.23
N HIS A 22 -8.07 -4.35 -4.04
CA HIS A 22 -7.80 -2.93 -3.76
C HIS A 22 -6.31 -2.59 -3.80
N ALA A 23 -5.46 -3.44 -3.21
CA ALA A 23 -4.01 -3.24 -3.23
C ALA A 23 -3.46 -3.25 -4.66
N ALA A 24 -3.91 -4.17 -5.51
CA ALA A 24 -3.56 -4.19 -6.93
C ALA A 24 -4.03 -2.91 -7.65
N GLY A 25 -5.28 -2.50 -7.42
CA GLY A 25 -5.83 -1.26 -7.98
C GLY A 25 -5.05 0.00 -7.55
N LEU A 26 -4.60 0.07 -6.30
CA LEU A 26 -3.75 1.15 -5.81
C LEU A 26 -2.38 1.15 -6.48
N GLY A 27 -1.78 -0.04 -6.67
CA GLY A 27 -0.51 -0.20 -7.38
C GLY A 27 -0.57 0.29 -8.83
N ASP A 28 -1.64 -0.07 -9.54
CA ASP A 28 -1.87 0.39 -10.92
C ASP A 28 -2.13 1.89 -10.98
N ALA A 29 -3.00 2.42 -10.10
CA ALA A 29 -3.29 3.84 -10.04
C ALA A 29 -2.04 4.69 -9.73
N LEU A 30 -1.18 4.23 -8.82
CA LEU A 30 0.09 4.89 -8.52
C LEU A 30 1.02 4.88 -9.74
N ARG A 31 1.14 3.75 -10.44
CA ARG A 31 1.98 3.64 -11.65
C ARG A 31 1.52 4.62 -12.73
N ASP A 32 0.22 4.70 -12.97
CA ASP A 32 -0.37 5.61 -13.95
C ASP A 32 -0.16 7.08 -13.58
N ALA A 33 -0.35 7.42 -12.30
CA ALA A 33 -0.15 8.77 -11.80
C ALA A 33 1.33 9.20 -11.91
N THR A 34 2.27 8.34 -11.50
CA THR A 34 3.71 8.60 -11.63
C THR A 34 4.10 8.83 -13.08
N ALA A 35 3.71 7.93 -13.99
CA ALA A 35 4.01 8.07 -15.41
C ALA A 35 3.42 9.36 -16.00
N ARG A 36 2.25 9.80 -15.51
CA ARG A 36 1.64 11.08 -15.93
C ARG A 36 2.43 12.27 -15.44
N ILE A 37 2.88 12.28 -14.18
CA ILE A 37 3.71 13.35 -13.61
C ILE A 37 5.02 13.46 -14.39
N GLU A 38 5.71 12.34 -14.62
CA GLU A 38 6.96 12.29 -15.37
C GLU A 38 6.81 12.86 -16.78
N ARG A 39 5.75 12.45 -17.50
CA ARG A 39 5.47 12.99 -18.84
C ARG A 39 5.20 14.50 -18.84
N LEU A 40 4.42 14.99 -17.88
CA LEU A 40 4.11 16.41 -17.76
C LEU A 40 5.36 17.22 -17.44
N ASN A 41 6.22 16.70 -16.56
CA ASN A 41 7.47 17.36 -16.20
C ASN A 41 8.49 17.34 -17.34
N ALA A 42 8.56 16.25 -18.11
CA ALA A 42 9.43 16.14 -19.29
C ALA A 42 9.07 17.13 -20.40
N ALA A 43 7.81 17.55 -20.48
CA ALA A 43 7.36 18.59 -21.41
C ALA A 43 7.85 20.00 -21.03
N ALA A 44 8.50 20.16 -19.86
CA ALA A 44 9.01 21.42 -19.33
C ALA A 44 7.97 22.57 -19.44
N PRO A 45 6.76 22.41 -18.87
CA PRO A 45 5.64 23.35 -19.05
C PRO A 45 5.93 24.74 -18.49
N TRP A 46 6.93 24.86 -17.63
CA TRP A 46 7.42 26.11 -17.07
C TRP A 46 8.27 26.93 -18.06
N GLY A 47 8.70 26.36 -19.19
CA GLY A 47 9.52 27.07 -20.17
C GLY A 47 10.97 27.29 -19.76
N GLY A 48 11.72 28.06 -20.56
CA GLY A 48 13.17 28.23 -20.41
C GLY A 48 13.62 29.61 -19.95
N ASP A 49 12.71 30.54 -19.66
CA ASP A 49 13.05 31.89 -19.22
C ASP A 49 13.38 31.95 -17.71
N SER A 50 13.62 33.15 -17.17
CA SER A 50 13.93 33.32 -15.75
C SER A 50 12.78 32.89 -14.84
N ALA A 51 11.54 33.21 -15.22
CA ALA A 51 10.35 32.87 -14.44
C ALA A 51 10.13 31.36 -14.39
N GLY A 52 10.29 30.67 -15.53
CA GLY A 52 10.21 29.22 -15.64
C GLY A 52 11.24 28.50 -14.79
N ARG A 53 12.48 28.99 -14.78
CA ARG A 53 13.55 28.43 -13.93
C ARG A 53 13.29 28.63 -12.44
N GLU A 54 12.77 29.79 -12.04
CA GLU A 54 12.39 30.04 -10.64
C GLU A 54 11.23 29.16 -10.20
N PHE A 55 10.21 29.02 -11.04
CA PHE A 55 9.12 28.09 -10.80
C PHE A 55 9.63 26.65 -10.63
N TYR A 56 10.46 26.17 -11.55
CA TYR A 56 11.01 24.81 -11.46
C TYR A 56 11.82 24.61 -10.18
N ARG A 57 12.62 25.60 -9.77
CA ARG A 57 13.35 25.54 -8.50
C ARG A 57 12.42 25.41 -7.30
N ALA A 58 11.34 26.18 -7.26
CA ALA A 58 10.35 26.11 -6.18
C ALA A 58 9.57 24.78 -6.21
N TYR A 59 9.17 24.32 -7.39
CA TYR A 59 8.45 23.06 -7.61
C TYR A 59 9.27 21.83 -7.20
N SER A 60 10.57 21.84 -7.47
CA SER A 60 11.51 20.76 -7.13
C SER A 60 12.16 20.93 -5.75
N ALA A 61 11.84 21.99 -5.02
CA ALA A 61 12.37 22.20 -3.67
C ALA A 61 11.94 21.04 -2.75
N GLU A 62 12.83 20.64 -1.85
CA GLU A 62 12.57 19.57 -0.87
C GLU A 62 12.17 18.22 -1.53
N GLY A 63 12.72 17.95 -2.72
CA GLY A 63 12.46 16.73 -3.49
C GLY A 63 11.21 16.79 -4.36
N GLY A 64 10.39 17.84 -4.23
CA GLY A 64 9.27 18.14 -5.11
C GLY A 64 8.33 16.93 -5.33
N PRO A 65 7.96 16.63 -6.60
CA PRO A 65 7.05 15.52 -6.90
C PRO A 65 7.60 14.14 -6.52
N ASP A 66 8.92 13.96 -6.50
CA ASP A 66 9.54 12.66 -6.20
C ASP A 66 9.29 12.26 -4.74
N THR A 67 9.26 13.23 -3.83
CA THR A 67 8.89 13.00 -2.43
C THR A 67 7.45 12.46 -2.30
N LEU A 68 6.51 13.04 -3.06
CA LEU A 68 5.12 12.58 -3.07
C LEU A 68 4.99 11.17 -3.65
N ILE A 69 5.69 10.90 -4.76
CA ILE A 69 5.71 9.58 -5.42
C ILE A 69 6.29 8.53 -4.47
N ALA A 70 7.40 8.83 -3.80
CA ALA A 70 8.03 7.93 -2.83
C ALA A 70 7.10 7.63 -1.64
N TRP A 71 6.43 8.66 -1.10
CA TRP A 71 5.47 8.51 -0.01
C TRP A 71 4.27 7.66 -0.41
N ALA A 72 3.67 7.92 -1.58
CA ALA A 72 2.56 7.13 -2.10
C ALA A 72 2.96 5.67 -2.38
N GLY A 73 4.19 5.45 -2.86
CA GLY A 73 4.78 4.12 -3.00
C GLY A 73 4.91 3.38 -1.67
N GLN A 74 5.36 4.08 -0.62
CA GLN A 74 5.45 3.49 0.71
C GLN A 74 4.07 3.14 1.28
N LEU A 75 3.07 4.02 1.12
CA LEU A 75 1.70 3.75 1.54
C LEU A 75 1.11 2.52 0.84
N THR A 76 1.33 2.40 -0.48
CA THR A 76 0.83 1.26 -1.26
C THR A 76 1.45 -0.05 -0.77
N ARG A 77 2.77 -0.09 -0.53
CA ARG A 77 3.46 -1.25 0.04
C ARG A 77 2.97 -1.59 1.45
N ASN A 78 2.77 -0.58 2.30
CA ASN A 78 2.24 -0.79 3.65
C ASN A 78 0.83 -1.39 3.61
N HIS A 79 -0.01 -0.92 2.69
CA HIS A 79 -1.35 -1.46 2.50
C HIS A 79 -1.32 -2.92 2.04
N GLU A 80 -0.46 -3.27 1.08
CA GLU A 80 -0.27 -4.65 0.65
C GLU A 80 0.22 -5.56 1.80
N ALA A 81 1.25 -5.11 2.53
CA ALA A 81 1.81 -5.85 3.66
C ALA A 81 0.81 -6.07 4.81
N ALA A 82 -0.09 -5.12 5.06
CA ALA A 82 -1.14 -5.28 6.07
C ALA A 82 -2.09 -6.43 5.74
N GLY A 83 -2.45 -6.61 4.46
CA GLY A 83 -3.28 -7.74 4.01
C GLY A 83 -2.59 -9.09 4.22
N GLU A 84 -1.30 -9.17 3.93
CA GLU A 84 -0.49 -10.36 4.20
C GLU A 84 -0.39 -10.66 5.71
N GLY A 85 -0.19 -9.64 6.54
CA GLY A 85 -0.16 -9.80 8.00
C GLY A 85 -1.46 -10.37 8.58
N VAL A 86 -2.61 -9.93 8.05
CA VAL A 86 -3.92 -10.49 8.44
C VAL A 86 -4.04 -11.96 8.04
N ARG A 87 -3.60 -12.33 6.83
CA ARG A 87 -3.58 -13.73 6.37
C ARG A 87 -2.77 -14.61 7.31
N GLN A 88 -1.52 -14.24 7.56
CA GLN A 88 -0.60 -15.01 8.41
C GLN A 88 -1.15 -15.17 9.83
N THR A 89 -1.78 -14.13 10.38
CA THR A 89 -2.40 -14.16 11.71
C THR A 89 -3.55 -15.17 11.76
N VAL A 90 -4.39 -15.21 10.73
CA VAL A 90 -5.54 -16.13 10.67
C VAL A 90 -5.08 -17.57 10.47
N GLU A 91 -4.10 -17.81 9.59
CA GLU A 91 -3.51 -19.13 9.38
C GLU A 91 -2.91 -19.67 10.68
N THR A 92 -2.06 -18.89 11.35
CA THR A 92 -1.45 -19.23 12.65
C THR A 92 -2.50 -19.54 13.72
N THR A 93 -3.55 -18.71 13.81
CA THR A 93 -4.63 -18.92 14.80
C THR A 93 -5.41 -20.20 14.50
N SER A 94 -5.63 -20.52 13.22
CA SER A 94 -6.36 -21.72 12.81
C SER A 94 -5.57 -23.00 13.05
N GLU A 95 -4.26 -22.98 12.86
CA GLU A 95 -3.36 -24.09 13.20
C GLU A 95 -3.32 -24.29 14.72
N ALA A 96 -3.18 -23.21 15.49
CA ALA A 96 -3.20 -23.27 16.95
C ALA A 96 -4.54 -23.80 17.51
N ALA A 97 -5.66 -23.48 16.87
CA ALA A 97 -6.99 -24.02 17.24
C ALA A 97 -7.18 -25.50 16.86
N SER A 98 -6.46 -25.98 15.85
CA SER A 98 -6.55 -27.36 15.34
C SER A 98 -5.54 -28.31 15.99
N ALA A 99 -4.57 -27.78 16.75
CA ALA A 99 -3.61 -28.58 17.49
C ALA A 99 -4.34 -29.42 18.57
N PRO A 100 -4.07 -30.74 18.68
CA PRO A 100 -4.65 -31.56 19.72
C PRO A 100 -4.25 -30.98 21.08
N ARG A 101 -5.24 -30.66 21.92
CA ARG A 101 -4.98 -30.40 23.34
C ARG A 101 -4.48 -31.71 23.90
N GLY A 102 -3.16 -31.82 24.09
CA GLY A 102 -2.57 -32.99 24.71
C GLY A 102 -3.31 -33.28 26.02
N ASP A 103 -3.92 -34.47 26.09
CA ASP A 103 -4.44 -35.02 27.33
C ASP A 103 -3.27 -35.02 28.32
N ARG A 104 -3.38 -34.17 29.34
CA ARG A 104 -2.57 -34.32 30.55
C ARG A 104 -3.20 -35.49 31.31
N ALA A 105 -2.65 -36.67 31.07
CA ALA A 105 -2.76 -37.81 31.98
C ALA A 105 -2.03 -37.51 33.30
#